data_AF-A0A7X6ZSA6-F1
#
_entry.id   AF-A0A7X6ZSA6-F1
#
_cell.length_a   1.000
_cell.length_b   1.000
_cell.length_c   1.000
_cell.angle_alpha   90.00
_cell.angle_beta   90.00
_cell.angle_gamma   90.00
#
_symmetry.space_group_name_H-M   'P 1'
#
loop_
_entity.id
_entity.type
_entity.pdbx_description
1 polymer ?
#
loop_
_entity_poly.entity_id
_entity_poly.type
_entity_poly.pdbx_seq_one_letter_code
_entity_poly.pdbx_strand_id
1 'polypeptide(L)'
;MDSIPENSNNTSIQNIDVPQLYEKPFKPSKAEKVALLLSLPIAFLYTYILLPSYNDGSWYTVIATFTALFCISVEVIYKKQKAIRESFVWLGCIAVILASMLLGRNQVWGDELAVLFIHCYAVYWLVSRSGRLMEDGSGAFAPIDMVNGCIVFPFKHFFLRIKVLWSSISSTVNKRDNKESRASAWTAIAVGLILFYVAGTLLASADETFNRIIGDLLRYVSFDIFSEVSIRFIVSLPVGAYLYGLIVGTNREDTIKLKNKKKYLLQRLDELKKVPAKVWTIILAAFSILYLIFFFIQGSYLFGAFTRTLPEGFTVAQYARQGFFELCQIMGLNFLLLWIVIKSSNEGVRQNRPALVMCIVLLVESILFSITAFSKLMLYISCFGFTPLRIQSTWLIFVLFCGSVMAIYSLWTSKKSFRIWIFISGISLALTHLY
;
A
#
# COMPACT_ATOMS: atom_id res chain seq x y z
N MET A 1 77.05 -35.08 -24.31
CA MET A 1 76.29 -35.81 -25.34
C MET A 1 75.36 -36.76 -24.63
N ASP A 2 74.05 -36.58 -24.56
CA ASP A 2 73.19 -35.50 -25.06
C ASP A 2 71.99 -35.35 -24.14
N SER A 3 71.68 -34.10 -23.85
CA SER A 3 70.51 -33.59 -23.15
C SER A 3 69.24 -33.84 -23.97
N ILE A 4 68.23 -34.46 -23.35
CA ILE A 4 66.86 -34.53 -23.90
C ILE A 4 66.02 -33.45 -23.18
N PRO A 5 65.23 -32.65 -23.91
CA PRO A 5 64.87 -31.30 -23.50
C PRO A 5 63.57 -31.23 -22.68
N GLU A 6 63.52 -30.24 -21.78
CA GLU A 6 62.30 -29.75 -21.13
C GLU A 6 61.28 -29.30 -22.19
N ASN A 7 60.17 -30.03 -22.32
CA ASN A 7 59.05 -29.61 -23.15
C ASN A 7 58.13 -28.70 -22.33
N SER A 8 58.33 -27.41 -22.55
CA SER A 8 57.55 -26.28 -22.05
C SER A 8 56.18 -26.18 -22.73
N ASN A 9 55.27 -27.11 -22.44
CA ASN A 9 53.86 -26.96 -22.81
C ASN A 9 53.10 -26.19 -21.73
N ASN A 10 53.37 -24.88 -21.71
CA ASN A 10 52.57 -23.85 -21.08
C ASN A 10 51.25 -23.70 -21.89
N THR A 11 50.37 -24.69 -21.80
CA THR A 11 49.00 -24.57 -22.32
C THR A 11 48.16 -23.99 -21.20
N SER A 12 47.98 -22.67 -21.30
CA SER A 12 46.86 -21.89 -20.76
C SER A 12 45.74 -22.75 -20.18
N ILE A 13 45.81 -23.00 -18.87
CA ILE A 13 44.62 -23.31 -18.09
C ILE A 13 43.73 -22.09 -18.29
N GLN A 14 42.72 -22.27 -19.13
CA GLN A 14 41.65 -21.31 -19.30
C GLN A 14 41.20 -20.97 -17.88
N ASN A 15 41.41 -19.71 -17.49
CA ASN A 15 40.69 -19.10 -16.39
C ASN A 15 39.21 -19.22 -16.76
N ILE A 16 38.59 -20.33 -16.36
CA ILE A 16 37.16 -20.43 -16.26
C ILE A 16 36.85 -19.40 -15.18
N ASP A 17 36.42 -18.21 -15.60
CA ASP A 17 35.75 -17.26 -14.73
C ASP A 17 34.51 -17.98 -14.21
N VAL A 18 34.70 -18.73 -13.13
CA VAL A 18 33.59 -19.29 -12.36
C VAL A 18 32.81 -18.07 -11.92
N PRO A 19 31.55 -17.89 -12.37
CA PRO A 19 30.76 -16.77 -11.90
C PRO A 19 30.78 -16.81 -10.38
N GLN A 20 31.14 -15.69 -9.75
CA GLN A 20 31.13 -15.54 -8.28
C GLN A 20 29.71 -15.79 -7.77
N LEU A 21 29.32 -17.06 -7.64
CA LEU A 21 28.02 -17.51 -7.15
C LEU A 21 27.98 -17.53 -5.62
N TYR A 22 29.11 -17.24 -4.96
CA TYR A 22 29.12 -16.95 -3.54
C TYR A 22 28.58 -15.54 -3.29
N GLU A 23 27.26 -15.43 -3.24
CA GLU A 23 26.63 -14.34 -2.49
C GLU A 23 27.32 -14.25 -1.12
N LYS A 24 27.80 -13.06 -0.75
CA LYS A 24 28.43 -12.82 0.55
C LYS A 24 27.57 -13.46 1.66
N PRO A 25 28.19 -14.16 2.63
CA PRO A 25 27.43 -14.83 3.68
C PRO A 25 26.49 -13.85 4.36
N PHE A 26 25.21 -14.22 4.43
CA PHE A 26 24.15 -13.39 4.99
C PHE A 26 24.47 -13.04 6.45
N LYS A 27 24.88 -11.78 6.69
CA LYS A 27 25.16 -11.26 8.03
C LYS A 27 24.09 -10.24 8.40
N PRO A 28 23.19 -10.55 9.35
CA PRO A 28 22.15 -9.61 9.75
C PRO A 28 22.74 -8.42 10.52
N SER A 29 22.26 -7.22 10.21
CA SER A 29 22.64 -6.00 10.92
C SER A 29 22.04 -5.97 12.34
N LYS A 30 22.63 -5.20 13.26
CA LYS A 30 22.08 -5.01 14.61
C LYS A 30 20.62 -4.49 14.56
N ALA A 31 20.32 -3.60 13.63
CA ALA A 31 18.96 -3.07 13.44
C ALA A 31 17.96 -4.15 12.99
N GLU A 32 18.38 -5.11 12.17
CA GLU A 32 17.54 -6.22 11.71
C GLU A 32 17.21 -7.20 12.85
N LYS A 33 18.17 -7.43 13.75
CA LYS A 33 17.92 -8.24 14.96
C LYS A 33 16.94 -7.55 15.92
N VAL A 34 17.05 -6.24 16.10
CA VAL A 34 16.09 -5.46 16.89
C VAL A 34 14.69 -5.49 16.25
N ALA A 35 14.62 -5.30 14.93
CA ALA A 35 13.37 -5.40 14.17
C ALA A 35 12.72 -6.80 14.31
N LEU A 36 13.54 -7.86 14.36
CA LEU A 36 13.04 -9.23 14.53
C LEU A 36 12.34 -9.40 15.88
N LEU A 37 12.94 -8.88 16.97
CA LEU A 37 12.36 -8.95 18.31
C LEU A 37 11.07 -8.12 18.43
N LEU A 38 11.04 -6.93 17.83
CA LEU A 38 9.85 -6.06 17.84
C LEU A 38 8.73 -6.56 16.93
N SER A 39 9.05 -7.30 15.86
CA SER A 39 8.06 -7.72 14.86
C SER A 39 7.00 -8.68 15.39
N LEU A 40 7.35 -9.58 16.33
CA LEU A 40 6.41 -10.57 16.87
C LEU A 40 5.30 -9.94 17.74
N PRO A 41 5.60 -9.14 18.78
CA PRO A 41 4.55 -8.52 19.60
C PRO A 41 3.69 -7.55 18.78
N ILE A 42 4.28 -6.80 17.85
CA ILE A 42 3.54 -5.90 16.94
C ILE A 42 2.60 -6.71 16.03
N ALA A 43 3.05 -7.83 15.49
CA ALA A 43 2.21 -8.71 14.67
C ALA A 43 1.10 -9.41 15.47
N PHE A 44 1.37 -9.78 16.72
CA PHE A 44 0.35 -10.35 17.59
C PHE A 44 -0.73 -9.32 17.90
N LEU A 45 -0.35 -8.09 18.24
CA LEU A 45 -1.28 -6.97 18.43
C LEU A 45 -2.14 -6.72 17.16
N TYR A 46 -1.53 -6.82 15.98
CA TYR A 46 -2.25 -6.66 14.71
C TYR A 46 -3.37 -7.70 14.51
N THR A 47 -3.24 -8.90 15.07
CA THR A 47 -4.30 -9.92 14.95
C THR A 47 -5.60 -9.51 15.63
N TYR A 48 -5.56 -8.64 16.64
CA TYR A 48 -6.76 -8.07 17.27
C TYR A 48 -7.49 -7.08 16.35
N ILE A 49 -6.78 -6.50 15.39
CA ILE A 49 -7.38 -5.65 14.36
C ILE A 49 -8.03 -6.53 13.28
N LEU A 50 -7.35 -7.61 12.87
CA LEU A 50 -7.77 -8.48 11.76
C LEU A 50 -8.88 -9.47 12.15
N LEU A 51 -8.87 -9.94 13.39
CA LEU A 51 -9.88 -10.82 13.99
C LEU A 51 -10.46 -10.11 15.22
N PRO A 52 -11.44 -9.21 15.06
CA PRO A 52 -12.07 -8.54 16.20
C PRO A 52 -12.76 -9.57 17.10
N SER A 53 -12.51 -9.51 18.40
CA SER A 53 -13.31 -10.30 19.36
C SER A 53 -14.65 -9.59 19.57
N TYR A 54 -15.73 -10.36 19.75
CA TYR A 54 -17.13 -9.89 19.69
C TYR A 54 -17.48 -8.81 20.75
N ASN A 55 -16.62 -8.56 21.74
CA ASN A 55 -16.96 -7.76 22.91
C ASN A 55 -15.92 -6.69 23.31
N ASP A 56 -15.02 -6.30 22.40
CA ASP A 56 -13.86 -5.50 22.78
C ASP A 56 -14.02 -4.00 22.48
N GLY A 57 -14.44 -3.24 23.51
CA GLY A 57 -14.44 -1.77 23.48
C GLY A 57 -13.04 -1.15 23.36
N SER A 58 -11.97 -1.96 23.44
CA SER A 58 -10.58 -1.53 23.27
C SER A 58 -10.09 -1.53 21.82
N TRP A 59 -10.93 -1.89 20.84
CA TRP A 59 -10.49 -2.01 19.44
C TRP A 59 -9.83 -0.74 18.88
N TYR A 60 -10.38 0.44 19.20
CA TYR A 60 -9.77 1.73 18.80
C TYR A 60 -8.39 1.97 19.44
N THR A 61 -8.21 1.60 20.71
CA THR A 61 -6.93 1.78 21.42
C THR A 61 -5.89 0.79 20.92
N VAL A 62 -6.29 -0.43 20.55
CA VAL A 62 -5.43 -1.44 19.90
C VAL A 62 -4.93 -0.93 18.55
N ILE A 63 -5.81 -0.38 17.71
CA ILE A 63 -5.41 0.22 16.42
C ILE A 63 -4.41 1.35 16.64
N ALA A 64 -4.71 2.28 17.54
CA ALA A 64 -3.83 3.40 17.85
C ALA A 64 -2.46 2.94 18.36
N THR A 65 -2.45 1.96 19.25
CA THR A 65 -1.22 1.39 19.81
C THR A 65 -0.41 0.69 18.72
N PHE A 66 -1.05 -0.10 17.86
CA PHE A 66 -0.40 -0.76 16.74
C PHE A 66 0.21 0.24 15.78
N THR A 67 -0.56 1.23 15.32
CA THR A 67 -0.09 2.25 14.37
C THR A 67 1.06 3.05 14.96
N ALA A 68 1.00 3.43 16.24
CA ALA A 68 2.08 4.12 16.92
C ALA A 68 3.35 3.26 17.01
N LEU A 69 3.24 2.00 17.44
CA LEU A 69 4.36 1.06 17.51
C LEU A 69 4.97 0.79 16.14
N PHE A 70 4.14 0.66 15.09
CA PHE A 70 4.59 0.53 13.71
C PHE A 70 5.40 1.76 13.29
N CYS A 71 4.86 2.97 13.47
CA CYS A 71 5.56 4.22 13.13
C CYS A 71 6.88 4.39 13.90
N ILE A 72 6.89 4.08 15.21
CA ILE A 72 8.11 4.13 16.03
C ILE A 72 9.14 3.12 15.53
N SER A 73 8.72 1.89 15.21
CA SER A 73 9.63 0.85 14.72
C SER A 73 10.31 1.26 13.40
N VAL A 74 9.56 1.90 12.51
CA VAL A 74 10.06 2.45 11.25
C VAL A 74 11.06 3.58 11.53
N GLU A 75 10.72 4.55 12.36
CA GLU A 75 11.64 5.66 12.68
C GLU A 75 12.94 5.20 13.32
N VAL A 76 12.90 4.20 14.21
CA VAL A 76 14.10 3.62 14.83
C VAL A 76 15.02 2.98 13.78
N ILE A 77 14.45 2.23 12.83
CA ILE A 77 15.21 1.54 11.78
C ILE A 77 15.78 2.53 10.76
N TYR A 78 15.01 3.56 10.40
CA TYR A 78 15.35 4.55 9.38
C TYR A 78 15.95 5.84 9.94
N LYS A 79 16.32 5.88 11.24
CA LYS A 79 16.89 7.06 11.92
C LYS A 79 18.12 7.65 11.22
N LYS A 80 18.94 6.81 10.58
CA LYS A 80 20.16 7.23 9.87
C LYS A 80 19.89 7.78 8.47
N GLN A 81 18.68 7.59 7.93
CA GLN A 81 18.31 8.05 6.59
C GLN A 81 17.58 9.39 6.69
N LYS A 82 17.96 10.36 5.85
CA LYS A 82 17.35 11.68 5.80
C LYS A 82 15.89 11.57 5.34
N ALA A 83 14.95 11.98 6.21
CA ALA A 83 13.54 11.98 5.89
C ALA A 83 13.21 13.03 4.82
N ILE A 84 12.38 12.65 3.84
CA ILE A 84 11.79 13.59 2.89
C ILE A 84 10.69 14.36 3.63
N ARG A 85 10.58 15.68 3.44
CA ARG A 85 9.56 16.52 4.12
C ARG A 85 8.12 16.03 3.90
N GLU A 86 7.86 15.43 2.73
CA GLU A 86 6.56 14.82 2.39
C GLU A 86 6.14 13.70 3.34
N SER A 87 7.09 12.96 3.91
CA SER A 87 6.76 11.87 4.84
C SER A 87 6.00 12.40 6.06
N PHE A 88 6.26 13.63 6.51
CA PHE A 88 5.51 14.24 7.61
C PHE A 88 4.05 14.55 7.23
N VAL A 89 3.75 14.81 5.95
CA VAL A 89 2.38 15.03 5.48
C VAL A 89 1.57 13.73 5.61
N TRP A 90 2.14 12.61 5.16
CA TRP A 90 1.48 11.30 5.25
C TRP A 90 1.35 10.83 6.70
N LEU A 91 2.36 11.07 7.53
CA LEU A 91 2.28 10.83 8.97
C LEU A 91 1.17 11.66 9.63
N GLY A 92 1.03 12.93 9.23
CA GLY A 92 -0.06 13.80 9.67
C GLY A 92 -1.44 13.26 9.26
N CYS A 93 -1.57 12.75 8.03
CA CYS A 93 -2.81 12.11 7.57
C CYS A 93 -3.18 10.89 8.45
N ILE A 94 -2.21 10.03 8.76
CA ILE A 94 -2.40 8.90 9.68
C ILE A 94 -2.87 9.40 11.05
N ALA A 95 -2.23 10.43 11.59
CA ALA A 95 -2.56 10.98 12.89
C ALA A 95 -4.00 11.57 12.92
N VAL A 96 -4.43 12.25 11.86
CA VAL A 96 -5.80 12.79 11.75
C VAL A 96 -6.84 11.66 11.76
N ILE A 97 -6.64 10.61 10.95
CA ILE A 97 -7.57 9.48 10.90
C ILE A 97 -7.61 8.77 12.24
N LEU A 98 -6.44 8.53 12.85
CA LEU A 98 -6.33 7.86 14.15
C LEU A 98 -7.02 8.67 15.26
N ALA A 99 -6.79 9.98 15.30
CA ALA A 99 -7.44 10.87 16.25
C ALA A 99 -8.96 10.87 16.06
N SER A 100 -9.43 10.87 14.81
CA SER A 100 -10.86 10.79 14.55
C SER A 100 -11.49 9.47 15.02
N MET A 101 -10.83 8.34 14.76
CA MET A 101 -11.29 7.03 15.23
C MET A 101 -11.39 6.98 16.75
N LEU A 102 -10.37 7.49 17.47
CA LEU A 102 -10.38 7.55 18.94
C LEU A 102 -11.49 8.47 19.50
N LEU A 103 -11.87 9.51 18.75
CA LEU A 103 -12.96 10.42 19.11
C LEU A 103 -14.34 9.90 18.66
N GLY A 104 -14.42 8.75 17.99
CA GLY A 104 -15.67 8.20 17.45
C GLY A 104 -16.29 9.07 16.36
N ARG A 105 -15.50 9.91 15.68
CA ARG A 105 -15.97 10.86 14.65
C ARG A 105 -15.79 10.33 13.23
N ASN A 106 -15.61 9.03 13.05
CA ASN A 106 -15.29 8.44 11.77
C ASN A 106 -16.56 7.99 11.00
N GLN A 107 -17.56 8.88 10.93
CA GLN A 107 -18.87 8.51 10.39
C GLN A 107 -18.87 8.47 8.86
N VAL A 108 -18.05 9.31 8.22
CA VAL A 108 -18.01 9.41 6.76
C VAL A 108 -17.64 8.09 6.09
N TRP A 109 -16.56 7.43 6.54
CA TRP A 109 -16.06 6.21 5.89
C TRP A 109 -16.39 4.94 6.67
N GLY A 110 -16.77 5.06 7.94
CA GLY A 110 -16.91 3.93 8.83
C GLY A 110 -15.55 3.34 9.24
N ASP A 111 -15.58 2.48 10.24
CA ASP A 111 -14.34 2.05 10.89
C ASP A 111 -13.52 1.08 10.04
N GLU A 112 -14.17 0.18 9.31
CA GLU A 112 -13.48 -0.79 8.43
C GLU A 112 -12.66 -0.11 7.33
N LEU A 113 -13.24 0.89 6.65
CA LEU A 113 -12.54 1.63 5.61
C LEU A 113 -11.47 2.56 6.18
N ALA A 114 -11.67 3.14 7.37
CA ALA A 114 -10.64 3.94 8.02
C ALA A 114 -9.40 3.11 8.38
N VAL A 115 -9.59 1.88 8.86
CA VAL A 115 -8.48 0.93 9.05
C VAL A 115 -7.76 0.71 7.72
N LEU A 116 -8.47 0.45 6.62
CA LEU A 116 -7.87 0.27 5.30
C LEU A 116 -7.08 1.52 4.85
N PHE A 117 -7.62 2.72 5.05
CA PHE A 117 -6.91 3.95 4.72
C PHE A 117 -5.64 4.13 5.56
N ILE A 118 -5.69 3.86 6.87
CA ILE A 118 -4.51 3.88 7.74
C ILE A 118 -3.44 2.92 7.20
N HIS A 119 -3.81 1.71 6.74
CA HIS A 119 -2.88 0.77 6.13
C HIS A 119 -2.19 1.33 4.89
N CYS A 120 -2.99 1.84 3.94
CA CYS A 120 -2.48 2.44 2.72
C CYS A 120 -1.55 3.63 3.02
N TYR A 121 -1.95 4.51 3.94
CA TYR A 121 -1.12 5.64 4.35
C TYR A 121 0.16 5.20 5.07
N ALA A 122 0.10 4.20 5.96
CA ALA A 122 1.24 3.70 6.70
C ALA A 122 2.29 3.07 5.78
N VAL A 123 1.85 2.27 4.79
CA VAL A 123 2.73 1.69 3.77
C VAL A 123 3.34 2.78 2.90
N TYR A 124 2.54 3.72 2.39
CA TYR A 124 3.05 4.79 1.54
C TYR A 124 4.00 5.73 2.30
N TRP A 125 3.68 6.03 3.55
CA TRP A 125 4.53 6.78 4.48
C TRP A 125 5.87 6.07 4.67
N LEU A 126 5.89 4.76 4.91
CA LEU A 126 7.12 3.97 5.04
C LEU A 126 7.99 4.03 3.77
N VAL A 127 7.40 3.85 2.59
CA VAL A 127 8.13 3.90 1.32
C VAL A 127 8.69 5.32 1.09
N SER A 128 7.93 6.36 1.44
CA SER A 128 8.37 7.75 1.40
C SER A 128 9.51 8.03 2.40
N ARG A 129 9.38 7.55 3.64
CA ARG A 129 10.32 7.74 4.75
C ARG A 129 11.66 7.03 4.53
N SER A 130 11.62 5.87 3.87
CA SER A 130 12.79 5.10 3.47
C SER A 130 13.48 5.62 2.20
N GLY A 131 12.89 6.62 1.53
CA GLY A 131 13.42 7.20 0.29
C GLY A 131 13.42 6.22 -0.88
N ARG A 132 12.55 5.20 -0.87
CA ARG A 132 12.48 4.13 -1.88
C ARG A 132 11.32 4.30 -2.86
N LEU A 133 10.84 5.52 -2.99
CA LEU A 133 9.96 5.91 -4.09
C LEU A 133 10.74 5.86 -5.42
N MET A 134 10.07 5.49 -6.52
CA MET A 134 10.70 5.47 -7.85
C MET A 134 11.00 6.88 -8.36
N GLU A 135 10.25 7.89 -7.91
CA GLU A 135 10.61 9.30 -8.06
C GLU A 135 11.16 9.83 -6.73
N ASP A 136 11.92 10.94 -6.74
CA ASP A 136 12.45 11.54 -5.50
C ASP A 136 11.35 12.22 -4.64
N GLY A 137 10.08 11.81 -4.80
CA GLY A 137 8.89 12.29 -4.11
C GLY A 137 7.60 11.68 -4.69
N SER A 138 6.45 12.11 -4.18
CA SER A 138 5.13 11.67 -4.65
C SER A 138 4.89 12.12 -6.10
N GLY A 139 4.63 11.19 -7.00
CA GLY A 139 4.59 11.48 -8.44
C GLY A 139 3.76 10.51 -9.24
N ALA A 140 3.92 10.51 -10.57
CA ALA A 140 3.06 9.72 -11.48
C ALA A 140 3.15 8.20 -11.24
N PHE A 141 4.24 7.77 -10.61
CA PHE A 141 4.50 6.37 -10.27
C PHE A 141 3.99 5.97 -8.86
N ALA A 142 3.34 6.89 -8.13
CA ALA A 142 2.82 6.62 -6.78
C ALA A 142 1.92 5.37 -6.69
N PRO A 143 1.03 5.06 -7.66
CA PRO A 143 0.26 3.81 -7.62
C PRO A 143 1.14 2.56 -7.67
N ILE A 144 2.23 2.60 -8.46
CA ILE A 144 3.16 1.47 -8.56
C ILE A 144 4.05 1.40 -7.31
N ASP A 145 4.43 2.54 -6.73
CA ASP A 145 5.13 2.59 -5.44
C ASP A 145 4.25 2.01 -4.31
N MET A 146 2.94 2.26 -4.33
CA MET A 146 1.97 1.65 -3.42
C MET A 146 1.90 0.14 -3.61
N VAL A 147 1.78 -0.35 -4.85
CA VAL A 147 1.80 -1.80 -5.14
C VAL A 147 3.13 -2.44 -4.73
N ASN A 148 4.25 -1.76 -4.97
CA ASN A 148 5.56 -2.23 -4.52
C ASN A 148 5.59 -2.34 -2.99
N GLY A 149 5.08 -1.33 -2.27
CA GLY A 149 5.01 -1.32 -0.80
C GLY A 149 4.07 -2.36 -0.22
N CYS A 150 2.84 -2.47 -0.72
CA CYS A 150 1.82 -3.38 -0.18
C CYS A 150 2.08 -4.86 -0.54
N ILE A 151 2.66 -5.13 -1.72
CA ILE A 151 2.74 -6.50 -2.25
C ILE A 151 4.18 -6.90 -2.52
N VAL A 152 4.90 -6.14 -3.36
CA VAL A 152 6.20 -6.63 -3.87
C VAL A 152 7.23 -6.76 -2.76
N PHE A 153 7.45 -5.73 -1.95
CA PHE A 153 8.49 -5.74 -0.92
C PHE A 153 8.21 -6.75 0.22
N PRO A 154 6.99 -6.79 0.81
CA PRO A 154 6.70 -7.72 1.89
C PRO A 154 6.80 -9.19 1.46
N PHE A 155 6.24 -9.54 0.30
CA PHE A 155 6.22 -10.92 -0.17
C PHE A 155 7.57 -11.38 -0.72
N LYS A 156 8.33 -10.51 -1.40
CA LYS A 156 9.69 -10.82 -1.83
C LYS A 156 10.62 -11.14 -0.66
N HIS A 157 10.39 -10.49 0.50
CA HIS A 157 11.20 -10.67 1.71
C HIS A 157 10.45 -11.42 2.82
N PHE A 158 9.40 -12.19 2.49
CA PHE A 158 8.56 -12.87 3.46
C PHE A 158 9.37 -13.82 4.37
N PHE A 159 10.26 -14.61 3.75
CA PHE A 159 11.15 -15.54 4.48
C PHE A 159 12.41 -14.87 5.06
N LEU A 160 12.57 -13.55 4.94
CA LEU A 160 13.72 -12.86 5.52
C LEU A 160 13.73 -12.97 7.04
N ARG A 161 12.55 -12.95 7.66
CA ARG A 161 12.38 -13.08 9.12
C ARG A 161 12.96 -14.40 9.64
N ILE A 162 12.63 -15.53 9.00
CA ILE A 162 13.15 -16.85 9.38
C ILE A 162 14.66 -16.96 9.09
N LYS A 163 15.14 -16.38 7.98
CA LYS A 163 16.57 -16.35 7.63
C LYS A 163 17.40 -15.57 8.67
N VAL A 164 16.90 -14.44 9.15
CA VAL A 164 17.56 -13.63 10.21
C VAL A 164 17.53 -14.34 11.56
N LEU A 165 16.41 -14.96 11.91
CA LEU A 165 16.30 -15.78 13.12
C LEU A 165 17.32 -16.92 13.11
N TRP A 166 17.33 -17.72 12.04
CA TRP A 166 18.23 -18.85 11.88
C TRP A 166 19.71 -18.45 11.92
N SER A 167 20.09 -17.40 11.19
CA SER A 167 21.48 -16.90 11.20
C SER A 167 21.89 -16.36 12.56
N SER A 168 20.97 -15.73 13.30
CA SER A 168 21.25 -15.22 14.65
C SER A 168 21.48 -16.36 15.64
N ILE A 169 20.64 -17.40 15.59
CA ILE A 169 20.79 -18.61 16.42
C ILE A 169 22.10 -19.33 16.09
N SER A 170 22.34 -19.61 14.81
CA SER A 170 23.55 -20.30 14.33
C SER A 170 24.84 -19.55 14.69
N SER A 171 24.83 -18.20 14.62
CA SER A 171 25.99 -17.38 15.00
C SER A 171 26.29 -17.39 16.50
N THR A 172 25.27 -17.54 17.36
CA THR A 172 25.45 -17.68 18.81
C THR A 172 25.94 -19.08 19.17
N VAL A 173 25.46 -20.10 18.45
CA VAL A 173 25.90 -21.49 18.61
C VAL A 173 27.36 -21.66 18.14
N ASN A 174 27.74 -21.06 17.01
CA ASN A 174 29.12 -21.10 16.49
C ASN A 174 30.15 -20.34 17.35
N LYS A 175 29.73 -19.45 18.24
CA LYS A 175 30.63 -18.76 19.19
C LYS A 175 30.89 -19.54 20.47
N ARG A 176 30.16 -20.64 20.70
CA ARG A 176 30.37 -21.57 21.81
C ARG A 176 30.80 -22.91 21.21
N ASP A 177 32.11 -23.12 21.08
CA ASP A 177 32.67 -24.41 20.69
C ASP A 177 32.26 -25.51 21.69
N ASN A 178 31.23 -26.28 21.31
CA ASN A 178 31.05 -27.72 21.54
C ASN A 178 29.74 -28.14 20.83
N LYS A 179 29.83 -28.30 19.50
CA LYS A 179 28.68 -28.08 18.60
C LYS A 179 27.83 -29.32 18.30
N GLU A 180 28.31 -30.54 18.54
CA GLU A 180 27.54 -31.75 18.18
C GLU A 180 26.72 -32.33 19.34
N SER A 181 27.12 -32.09 20.60
CA SER A 181 26.45 -32.65 21.77
C SER A 181 25.25 -31.82 22.27
N ARG A 182 25.22 -30.50 22.03
CA ARG A 182 24.16 -29.62 22.58
C ARG A 182 22.93 -29.49 21.69
N ALA A 183 23.09 -29.50 20.36
CA ALA A 183 21.95 -29.48 19.45
C ALA A 183 21.15 -30.80 19.50
N SER A 184 21.87 -31.92 19.61
CA SER A 184 21.29 -33.23 19.91
C SER A 184 20.65 -33.25 21.30
N ALA A 185 21.27 -32.65 22.33
CA ALA A 185 20.67 -32.54 23.66
C ALA A 185 19.38 -31.70 23.68
N TRP A 186 19.32 -30.54 23.03
CA TRP A 186 18.08 -29.74 22.96
C TRP A 186 16.99 -30.44 22.17
N THR A 187 17.35 -31.15 21.10
CA THR A 187 16.40 -31.99 20.35
C THR A 187 15.88 -33.13 21.22
N ALA A 188 16.75 -33.82 21.96
CA ALA A 188 16.38 -34.88 22.88
C ALA A 188 15.51 -34.37 24.05
N ILE A 189 15.81 -33.17 24.58
CA ILE A 189 14.98 -32.51 25.60
C ILE A 189 13.61 -32.18 25.04
N ALA A 190 13.52 -31.61 23.83
CA ALA A 190 12.24 -31.26 23.21
C ALA A 190 11.38 -32.51 22.93
N VAL A 191 11.97 -33.55 22.33
CA VAL A 191 11.30 -34.85 22.09
C VAL A 191 10.90 -35.49 23.42
N GLY A 192 11.79 -35.48 24.42
CA GLY A 192 11.54 -35.99 25.75
C GLY A 192 10.39 -35.26 26.45
N LEU A 193 10.31 -33.93 26.33
CA LEU A 193 9.22 -33.14 26.91
C LEU A 193 7.87 -33.48 26.26
N ILE A 194 7.85 -33.64 24.93
CA ILE A 194 6.64 -34.03 24.19
C ILE A 194 6.18 -35.42 24.62
N LEU A 195 7.10 -36.39 24.64
CA LEU A 195 6.78 -37.75 25.06
C LEU A 195 6.35 -37.82 26.53
N PHE A 196 6.97 -37.02 27.40
CA PHE A 196 6.61 -36.93 28.82
C PHE A 196 5.21 -36.34 29.02
N TYR A 197 4.84 -35.31 28.24
CA TYR A 197 3.48 -34.77 28.25
C TYR A 197 2.45 -35.82 27.80
N VAL A 198 2.71 -36.51 26.69
CA VAL A 198 1.83 -37.59 26.17
C VAL A 198 1.70 -38.74 27.17
N ALA A 199 2.81 -39.14 27.81
CA ALA A 199 2.77 -40.15 28.85
C ALA A 199 1.94 -39.66 30.05
N GLY A 200 2.14 -38.42 30.49
CA GLY A 200 1.37 -37.80 31.57
C GLY A 200 -0.14 -37.81 31.30
N THR A 201 -0.57 -37.45 30.09
CA THR A 201 -2.00 -37.46 29.72
C THR A 201 -2.56 -38.87 29.63
N LEU A 202 -1.81 -39.84 29.09
CA LEU A 202 -2.23 -41.25 29.09
C LEU A 202 -2.38 -41.79 30.51
N LEU A 203 -1.41 -41.57 31.40
CA LEU A 203 -1.48 -42.06 32.78
C LEU A 203 -2.65 -41.40 33.54
N ALA A 204 -2.90 -40.11 33.33
CA ALA A 204 -4.04 -39.41 33.91
C ALA A 204 -5.39 -39.93 33.37
N SER A 205 -5.45 -40.43 32.14
CA SER A 205 -6.65 -41.09 31.60
C SER A 205 -6.88 -42.51 32.13
N ALA A 206 -5.80 -43.19 32.58
CA ALA A 206 -5.85 -44.59 32.99
C ALA A 206 -6.14 -44.78 34.49
N ASP A 207 -5.80 -43.81 35.34
CA ASP A 207 -5.97 -43.90 36.80
C ASP A 207 -6.55 -42.61 37.40
N GLU A 208 -7.66 -42.74 38.13
CA GLU A 208 -8.36 -41.61 38.74
C GLU A 208 -7.58 -40.92 39.87
N THR A 209 -6.78 -41.66 40.64
CA THR A 209 -5.99 -41.10 41.75
C THR A 209 -4.83 -40.28 41.19
N PHE A 210 -4.18 -40.77 40.14
CA PHE A 210 -3.14 -40.06 39.40
C PHE A 210 -3.69 -38.80 38.73
N ASN A 211 -4.88 -38.87 38.13
CA ASN A 211 -5.56 -37.72 37.52
C ASN A 211 -5.85 -36.60 38.53
N ARG A 212 -6.26 -36.94 39.76
CA ARG A 212 -6.52 -35.93 40.80
C ARG A 212 -5.27 -35.15 41.21
N ILE A 213 -4.08 -35.74 41.07
CA ILE A 213 -2.81 -35.11 41.47
C ILE A 213 -2.18 -34.36 40.29
N ILE A 214 -2.12 -34.99 39.12
CA ILE A 214 -1.40 -34.47 37.94
C ILE A 214 -2.32 -33.74 36.95
N GLY A 215 -3.62 -34.03 36.96
CA GLY A 215 -4.57 -33.55 35.95
C GLY A 215 -4.72 -32.04 35.92
N ASP A 216 -4.72 -31.37 37.09
CA ASP A 216 -4.77 -29.92 37.14
C ASP A 216 -3.49 -29.27 36.58
N LEU A 217 -2.31 -29.85 36.83
CA LEU A 217 -1.06 -29.39 36.24
C LEU A 217 -1.04 -29.58 34.71
N LEU A 218 -1.52 -30.73 34.23
CA LEU A 218 -1.68 -30.99 32.79
C LEU A 218 -2.73 -30.07 32.16
N ARG A 219 -3.78 -29.67 32.88
CA ARG A 219 -4.80 -28.72 32.40
C ARG A 219 -4.25 -27.30 32.23
N TYR A 220 -3.28 -26.87 33.05
CA TYR A 220 -2.57 -25.60 32.83
C TYR A 220 -1.61 -25.66 31.64
N VAL A 221 -1.06 -26.84 31.34
CA VAL A 221 -0.13 -27.05 30.22
C VAL A 221 -0.87 -27.43 28.92
N SER A 222 -2.15 -27.82 29.01
CA SER A 222 -2.94 -28.19 27.85
C SER A 222 -3.15 -26.97 26.97
N PHE A 223 -2.44 -26.93 25.85
CA PHE A 223 -2.67 -25.98 24.79
C PHE A 223 -3.93 -26.39 24.05
N ASP A 224 -5.03 -25.67 24.28
CA ASP A 224 -6.14 -25.71 23.36
C ASP A 224 -5.71 -25.03 22.07
N ILE A 225 -5.38 -25.82 21.04
CA ILE A 225 -4.96 -25.34 19.72
C ILE A 225 -6.08 -24.49 19.09
N PHE A 226 -7.34 -24.74 19.47
CA PHE A 226 -8.51 -23.98 19.01
C PHE A 226 -8.83 -22.78 19.91
N SER A 227 -8.06 -22.53 20.96
CA SER A 227 -8.20 -21.29 21.73
C SER A 227 -7.91 -20.08 20.86
N GLU A 228 -8.62 -18.99 21.15
CA GLU A 228 -8.47 -17.71 20.46
C GLU A 228 -7.01 -17.23 20.45
N VAL A 229 -6.30 -17.40 21.58
CA VAL A 229 -4.88 -17.01 21.72
C VAL A 229 -3.98 -17.84 20.80
N SER A 230 -4.20 -19.15 20.68
CA SER A 230 -3.40 -20.03 19.82
C SER A 230 -3.62 -19.73 18.34
N ILE A 231 -4.87 -19.52 17.93
CA ILE A 231 -5.21 -19.12 16.56
C ILE A 231 -4.55 -17.76 16.23
N ARG A 232 -4.65 -16.78 17.14
CA ARG A 232 -3.99 -15.47 17.00
C ARG A 232 -2.47 -15.62 16.91
N PHE A 233 -1.85 -16.48 17.72
CA PHE A 233 -0.42 -16.73 17.65
C PHE A 233 -0.02 -17.31 16.27
N ILE A 234 -0.75 -18.30 15.76
CA ILE A 234 -0.50 -18.89 14.43
C ILE A 234 -0.64 -17.82 13.33
N VAL A 235 -1.69 -16.99 13.36
CA VAL A 235 -1.91 -15.90 12.39
C VAL A 235 -0.86 -14.79 12.54
N SER A 236 -0.32 -14.56 13.74
CA SER A 236 0.74 -13.56 13.97
C SER A 236 2.06 -13.93 13.28
N LEU A 237 2.30 -15.20 12.96
CA LEU A 237 3.51 -15.65 12.25
C LEU A 237 3.60 -15.10 10.81
N PRO A 238 2.61 -15.35 9.92
CA PRO A 238 2.61 -14.79 8.57
C PRO A 238 2.45 -13.26 8.59
N VAL A 239 1.64 -12.70 9.50
CA VAL A 239 1.53 -11.23 9.66
C VAL A 239 2.88 -10.62 10.03
N GLY A 240 3.61 -11.22 10.98
CA GLY A 240 4.92 -10.73 11.38
C GLY A 240 5.97 -10.91 10.28
N ALA A 241 5.86 -11.97 9.46
CA ALA A 241 6.70 -12.12 8.27
C ALA A 241 6.42 -11.02 7.24
N TYR A 242 5.15 -10.69 7.00
CA TYR A 242 4.73 -9.58 6.15
C TYR A 242 5.26 -8.23 6.67
N LEU A 243 5.02 -7.88 7.94
CA LEU A 243 5.48 -6.62 8.54
C LEU A 243 7.01 -6.51 8.56
N TYR A 244 7.69 -7.62 8.84
CA TYR A 244 9.16 -7.68 8.80
C TYR A 244 9.69 -7.49 7.38
N GLY A 245 9.09 -8.17 6.39
CA GLY A 245 9.41 -7.99 4.97
C GLY A 245 9.12 -6.58 4.49
N LEU A 246 8.04 -5.96 4.97
CA LEU A 246 7.68 -4.59 4.66
C LEU A 246 8.74 -3.61 5.18
N ILE A 247 9.11 -3.68 6.46
CA ILE A 247 10.05 -2.71 7.05
C ILE A 247 11.50 -3.02 6.67
N VAL A 248 11.97 -4.25 6.93
CA VAL A 248 13.37 -4.61 6.70
C VAL A 248 13.65 -4.91 5.23
N GLY A 249 12.70 -5.55 4.52
CA GLY A 249 12.83 -5.82 3.09
C GLY A 249 12.89 -4.54 2.26
N THR A 250 12.07 -3.53 2.58
CA THR A 250 12.17 -2.20 1.93
C THR A 250 13.54 -1.56 2.14
N ASN A 251 14.16 -1.71 3.31
CA ASN A 251 15.51 -1.21 3.56
C ASN A 251 16.59 -1.92 2.71
N ARG A 252 16.36 -3.20 2.39
CA ARG A 252 17.27 -4.03 1.58
C ARG A 252 17.07 -3.89 0.07
N GLU A 253 15.97 -3.30 -0.37
CA GLU A 253 15.84 -2.91 -1.77
C GLU A 253 16.93 -1.91 -2.14
N ASP A 254 17.29 -1.86 -3.41
CA ASP A 254 18.33 -0.97 -3.93
C ASP A 254 17.68 0.20 -4.70
N THR A 255 18.06 1.43 -4.37
CA THR A 255 17.52 2.65 -5.00
C THR A 255 17.90 2.68 -6.47
N ILE A 256 19.07 2.14 -6.81
CA ILE A 256 19.55 2.06 -8.19
C ILE A 256 18.65 1.11 -8.99
N LYS A 257 18.30 -0.05 -8.42
CA LYS A 257 17.37 -1.00 -9.06
C LYS A 257 15.99 -0.39 -9.28
N LEU A 258 15.46 0.37 -8.32
CA LEU A 258 14.18 1.07 -8.45
C LEU A 258 14.23 2.15 -9.54
N LYS A 259 15.31 2.94 -9.59
CA LYS A 259 15.54 3.94 -10.65
C LYS A 259 15.69 3.28 -12.03
N ASN A 260 16.34 2.12 -12.12
CA ASN A 260 16.46 1.36 -13.36
C ASN A 260 15.12 0.75 -13.79
N LYS A 261 14.32 0.22 -12.85
CA LYS A 261 12.95 -0.25 -13.13
C LYS A 261 12.10 0.90 -13.68
N LYS A 262 12.19 2.10 -13.12
CA LYS A 262 11.54 3.30 -13.66
C LYS A 262 11.99 3.59 -15.10
N LYS A 263 13.30 3.59 -15.38
CA LYS A 263 13.82 3.81 -16.74
C LYS A 263 13.28 2.78 -17.73
N TYR A 264 13.26 1.51 -17.33
CA TYR A 264 12.69 0.42 -18.12
C TYR A 264 11.19 0.64 -18.41
N LEU A 265 10.40 1.01 -17.39
CA LEU A 265 8.98 1.32 -17.57
C LEU A 265 8.77 2.52 -18.51
N LEU A 266 9.60 3.56 -18.39
CA LEU A 266 9.55 4.70 -19.30
C LEU A 266 9.88 4.30 -20.74
N GLN A 267 10.89 3.45 -20.95
CA GLN A 267 11.23 2.93 -22.27
C GLN A 267 10.07 2.12 -22.87
N ARG A 268 9.43 1.24 -22.09
CA ARG A 268 8.23 0.51 -22.53
C ARG A 268 7.06 1.42 -22.86
N LEU A 269 6.90 2.52 -22.10
CA LEU A 269 5.89 3.53 -22.40
C LEU A 269 6.23 4.30 -23.68
N ASP A 270 7.50 4.51 -24.00
CA ASP A 270 7.93 5.10 -25.27
C ASP A 270 7.68 4.14 -26.46
N GLU A 271 7.80 2.82 -26.27
CA GLU A 271 7.42 1.83 -27.29
C GLU A 271 5.92 1.87 -27.64
N LEU A 272 5.07 2.42 -26.76
CA LEU A 272 3.62 2.57 -27.03
C LEU A 272 3.29 3.79 -27.91
N LYS A 273 4.25 4.70 -28.13
CA LYS A 273 4.10 5.92 -28.93
C LYS A 273 4.10 5.62 -30.43
N LYS A 274 3.11 4.89 -30.90
CA LYS A 274 3.01 4.44 -32.30
C LYS A 274 1.89 5.14 -33.07
N VAL A 275 0.89 5.66 -32.37
CA VAL A 275 -0.34 6.16 -33.01
C VAL A 275 -0.13 7.62 -33.46
N PRO A 276 -0.44 7.96 -34.73
CA PRO A 276 -0.33 9.33 -35.22
C PRO A 276 -1.22 10.29 -34.42
N ALA A 277 -0.70 11.46 -34.06
CA ALA A 277 -1.41 12.41 -33.21
C ALA A 277 -2.74 12.90 -33.85
N LYS A 278 -2.84 12.92 -35.18
CA LYS A 278 -4.08 13.25 -35.91
C LYS A 278 -5.24 12.31 -35.58
N VAL A 279 -4.97 11.01 -35.43
CA VAL A 279 -6.00 10.01 -35.08
C VAL A 279 -6.56 10.33 -33.70
N TRP A 280 -5.69 10.62 -32.73
CA TRP A 280 -6.11 11.05 -31.40
C TRP A 280 -6.88 12.36 -31.41
N THR A 281 -6.48 13.34 -32.23
CA THR A 281 -7.25 14.58 -32.39
C THR A 281 -8.68 14.32 -32.86
N ILE A 282 -8.87 13.44 -33.85
CA ILE A 282 -10.22 13.10 -34.37
C ILE A 282 -11.06 12.41 -33.29
N ILE A 283 -10.47 11.46 -32.56
CA ILE A 283 -11.15 10.78 -31.46
C ILE A 283 -11.56 11.78 -30.38
N LEU A 284 -10.62 12.62 -29.92
CA LEU A 284 -10.91 13.65 -28.91
C LEU A 284 -12.01 14.62 -29.39
N ALA A 285 -11.97 15.03 -30.66
CA ALA A 285 -12.99 15.89 -31.23
C ALA A 285 -14.38 15.22 -31.23
N ALA A 286 -14.47 13.93 -31.54
CA ALA A 286 -15.73 13.19 -31.49
C ALA A 286 -16.30 13.13 -30.06
N PHE A 287 -15.45 12.88 -29.05
CA PHE A 287 -15.84 12.91 -27.64
C PHE A 287 -16.31 14.31 -27.21
N SER A 288 -15.57 15.36 -27.59
CA SER A 288 -15.97 16.73 -27.29
C SER A 288 -17.29 17.11 -27.96
N ILE A 289 -17.52 16.74 -29.22
CA ILE A 289 -18.82 16.98 -29.88
C ILE A 289 -19.95 16.27 -29.14
N LEU A 290 -19.75 15.01 -28.74
CA LEU A 290 -20.74 14.25 -27.96
C LEU A 290 -21.07 14.96 -26.63
N TYR A 291 -20.06 15.44 -25.92
CA TYR A 291 -20.25 16.15 -24.64
C TYR A 291 -20.89 17.53 -24.83
N LEU A 292 -20.53 18.26 -25.89
CA LEU A 292 -21.20 19.52 -26.24
C LEU A 292 -22.68 19.29 -26.56
N ILE A 293 -23.02 18.24 -27.32
CA ILE A 293 -24.42 17.87 -27.57
C ILE A 293 -25.13 17.55 -26.25
N PHE A 294 -24.48 16.80 -25.35
CA PHE A 294 -25.02 16.52 -24.03
C PHE A 294 -25.29 17.80 -23.22
N PHE A 295 -24.32 18.73 -23.15
CA PHE A 295 -24.50 20.00 -22.46
C PHE A 295 -25.53 20.91 -23.12
N PHE A 296 -25.69 20.84 -24.45
CA PHE A 296 -26.71 21.58 -25.16
C PHE A 296 -28.12 21.06 -24.83
N ILE A 297 -28.32 19.74 -24.90
CA ILE A 297 -29.60 19.09 -24.58
C ILE A 297 -29.93 19.25 -23.09
N GLN A 298 -28.94 19.01 -22.22
CA GLN A 298 -29.13 19.11 -20.78
C GLN A 298 -29.06 20.54 -20.25
N GLY A 299 -28.67 21.54 -21.06
CA GLY A 299 -28.45 22.91 -20.61
C GLY A 299 -29.64 23.46 -19.82
N SER A 300 -30.87 23.29 -20.34
CA SER A 300 -32.10 23.69 -19.65
C SER A 300 -32.31 22.97 -18.30
N TYR A 301 -32.04 21.66 -18.26
CA TYR A 301 -32.10 20.84 -17.04
C TYR A 301 -31.01 21.21 -16.03
N LEU A 302 -29.82 21.57 -16.52
CA LEU A 302 -28.63 21.97 -15.76
C LEU A 302 -28.86 23.33 -15.10
N PHE A 303 -29.36 24.32 -15.87
CA PHE A 303 -29.72 25.64 -15.36
C PHE A 303 -30.84 25.54 -14.32
N GLY A 304 -31.77 24.59 -14.45
CA GLY A 304 -32.77 24.28 -13.42
C GLY A 304 -32.19 23.92 -12.04
N ALA A 305 -31.07 23.16 -12.00
CA ALA A 305 -30.35 22.90 -10.74
C ALA A 305 -29.75 24.19 -10.14
N PHE A 306 -29.21 25.07 -10.99
CA PHE A 306 -28.62 26.35 -10.57
C PHE A 306 -29.68 27.35 -10.08
N THR A 307 -30.86 27.37 -10.69
CA THR A 307 -31.98 28.24 -10.30
C THR A 307 -32.84 27.65 -9.17
N ARG A 308 -32.49 26.46 -8.65
CA ARG A 308 -33.27 25.70 -7.65
C ARG A 308 -34.73 25.43 -8.07
N THR A 309 -35.03 25.50 -9.36
CA THR A 309 -36.35 25.19 -9.89
C THR A 309 -36.40 23.72 -10.21
N LEU A 310 -37.19 22.96 -9.45
CA LEU A 310 -37.40 21.54 -9.70
C LEU A 310 -38.15 21.36 -11.03
N PRO A 311 -37.66 20.54 -11.98
CA PRO A 311 -38.46 20.12 -13.12
C PRO A 311 -39.71 19.40 -12.64
N GLU A 312 -40.87 19.67 -13.25
CA GLU A 312 -42.14 19.05 -12.87
C GLU A 312 -42.05 17.52 -12.92
N GLY A 313 -42.51 16.84 -11.86
CA GLY A 313 -42.58 15.38 -11.77
C GLY A 313 -41.38 14.66 -11.14
N PHE A 314 -40.29 15.35 -10.79
CA PHE A 314 -39.14 14.73 -10.10
C PHE A 314 -39.13 15.02 -8.60
N THR A 315 -38.79 14.01 -7.78
CA THR A 315 -38.39 14.28 -6.39
C THR A 315 -36.95 14.81 -6.35
N VAL A 316 -36.64 15.70 -5.40
CA VAL A 316 -35.29 16.27 -5.21
C VAL A 316 -34.22 15.18 -5.10
N ALA A 317 -34.54 14.08 -4.41
CA ALA A 317 -33.62 12.96 -4.22
C ALA A 317 -33.38 12.15 -5.51
N GLN A 318 -34.41 11.93 -6.33
CA GLN A 318 -34.27 11.28 -7.64
C GLN A 318 -33.46 12.15 -8.60
N TYR A 319 -33.77 13.44 -8.67
CA TYR A 319 -33.07 14.41 -9.52
C TYR A 319 -31.57 14.45 -9.21
N ALA A 320 -31.21 14.44 -7.92
CA ALA A 320 -29.82 14.53 -7.48
C ALA A 320 -29.02 13.23 -7.67
N ARG A 321 -29.64 12.06 -7.48
CA ARG A 321 -28.96 10.76 -7.63
C ARG A 321 -28.85 10.32 -9.08
N GLN A 322 -29.83 10.66 -9.92
CA GLN A 322 -29.86 10.26 -11.32
C GLN A 322 -28.83 11.04 -12.14
N GLY A 323 -27.95 10.31 -12.82
CA GLY A 323 -26.87 10.88 -13.62
C GLY A 323 -25.64 11.28 -12.81
N PHE A 324 -25.67 11.28 -11.47
CA PHE A 324 -24.51 11.69 -10.66
C PHE A 324 -23.32 10.74 -10.86
N PHE A 325 -23.57 9.44 -10.68
CA PHE A 325 -22.52 8.43 -10.79
C PHE A 325 -22.04 8.30 -12.23
N GLU A 326 -22.95 8.44 -13.20
CA GLU A 326 -22.64 8.44 -14.63
C GLU A 326 -21.73 9.62 -14.99
N LEU A 327 -21.99 10.82 -14.45
CA LEU A 327 -21.11 11.99 -14.63
C LEU A 327 -19.70 11.73 -14.05
N CYS A 328 -19.60 11.15 -12.86
CA CYS A 328 -18.31 10.77 -12.29
C CYS A 328 -17.59 9.71 -13.12
N GLN A 329 -18.31 8.72 -13.65
CA GLN A 329 -17.78 7.68 -14.55
C GLN A 329 -17.26 8.28 -15.86
N ILE A 330 -18.00 9.23 -16.46
CA ILE A 330 -17.57 9.97 -17.66
C ILE A 330 -16.28 10.74 -17.40
N MET A 331 -16.16 11.41 -16.24
CA MET A 331 -14.91 12.08 -15.87
C MET A 331 -13.75 11.09 -15.73
N GLY A 332 -13.98 9.93 -15.11
CA GLY A 332 -13.00 8.84 -15.04
C GLY A 332 -12.57 8.34 -16.42
N LEU A 333 -13.54 8.19 -17.34
CA LEU A 333 -13.29 7.82 -18.73
C LEU A 333 -12.46 8.90 -19.44
N ASN A 334 -12.73 10.18 -19.22
CA ASN A 334 -11.97 11.29 -19.80
C ASN A 334 -10.51 11.29 -19.32
N PHE A 335 -10.27 11.01 -18.03
CA PHE A 335 -8.91 10.86 -17.52
C PHE A 335 -8.20 9.64 -18.12
N LEU A 336 -8.91 8.53 -18.31
CA LEU A 336 -8.36 7.35 -18.98
C LEU A 336 -8.02 7.66 -20.44
N LEU A 337 -8.93 8.30 -21.18
CA LEU A 337 -8.72 8.72 -22.55
C LEU A 337 -7.52 9.66 -22.67
N LEU A 338 -7.44 10.67 -21.79
CA LEU A 338 -6.30 11.58 -21.71
C LEU A 338 -4.98 10.83 -21.45
N TRP A 339 -4.98 9.87 -20.52
CA TRP A 339 -3.81 9.06 -20.21
C TRP A 339 -3.36 8.23 -21.42
N ILE A 340 -4.30 7.57 -22.12
CA ILE A 340 -4.01 6.78 -23.33
C ILE A 340 -3.44 7.68 -24.42
N VAL A 341 -4.06 8.85 -24.69
CA VAL A 341 -3.58 9.81 -25.69
C VAL A 341 -2.15 10.26 -25.40
N ILE A 342 -1.88 10.66 -24.15
CA ILE A 342 -0.54 11.13 -23.74
C ILE A 342 0.52 10.02 -23.88
N LYS A 343 0.16 8.75 -23.66
CA LYS A 343 1.10 7.62 -23.72
C LYS A 343 1.26 6.99 -25.09
N SER A 344 0.21 6.98 -25.91
CA SER A 344 0.21 6.27 -27.20
C SER A 344 0.50 7.17 -28.40
N SER A 345 0.37 8.49 -28.27
CA SER A 345 0.70 9.44 -29.34
C SER A 345 2.19 9.40 -29.69
N ASN A 346 2.49 9.23 -30.98
CA ASN A 346 3.85 9.23 -31.53
C ASN A 346 4.56 10.58 -31.30
N GLU A 347 3.81 11.67 -31.50
CA GLU A 347 4.28 13.01 -31.18
C GLU A 347 3.83 13.40 -29.77
N GLY A 348 4.64 14.22 -29.08
CA GLY A 348 4.21 14.81 -27.82
C GLY A 348 2.96 15.66 -28.08
N VAL A 349 1.88 15.41 -27.32
CA VAL A 349 0.59 16.13 -27.48
C VAL A 349 0.76 17.65 -27.51
N ARG A 350 1.77 18.18 -26.81
CA ARG A 350 2.11 19.62 -26.79
C ARG A 350 2.72 20.16 -28.08
N GLN A 351 3.40 19.32 -28.86
CA GLN A 351 3.96 19.68 -30.16
C GLN A 351 2.85 19.81 -31.21
N ASN A 352 1.81 18.96 -31.11
CA ASN A 352 0.65 19.01 -31.97
C ASN A 352 -0.45 19.93 -31.39
N ARG A 353 -0.42 21.22 -31.78
CA ARG A 353 -1.39 22.25 -31.37
C ARG A 353 -2.86 21.77 -31.32
N PRO A 354 -3.43 21.16 -32.37
CA PRO A 354 -4.83 20.71 -32.34
C PRO A 354 -5.10 19.59 -31.32
N ALA A 355 -4.17 18.63 -31.13
CA ALA A 355 -4.34 17.59 -30.11
C ALA A 355 -4.31 18.19 -28.69
N LEU A 356 -3.43 19.16 -28.44
CA LEU A 356 -3.39 19.89 -27.18
C LEU A 356 -4.70 20.65 -26.92
N VAL A 357 -5.23 21.37 -27.92
CA VAL A 357 -6.49 22.10 -27.78
C VAL A 357 -7.62 21.14 -27.44
N MET A 358 -7.75 20.02 -28.15
CA MET A 358 -8.80 19.04 -27.87
C MET A 358 -8.67 18.38 -26.49
N CYS A 359 -7.45 18.10 -26.02
CA CYS A 359 -7.24 17.64 -24.64
C CYS A 359 -7.68 18.68 -23.60
N ILE A 360 -7.43 19.97 -23.86
CA ILE A 360 -7.88 21.05 -22.98
C ILE A 360 -9.41 21.16 -22.99
N VAL A 361 -10.04 21.11 -24.18
CA VAL A 361 -11.50 21.13 -24.31
C VAL A 361 -12.13 19.98 -23.51
N LEU A 362 -11.62 18.75 -23.68
CA LEU A 362 -12.07 17.58 -22.92
C LEU A 362 -11.96 17.77 -21.40
N LEU A 363 -10.88 18.41 -20.93
CA LEU A 363 -10.67 18.70 -19.51
C LEU A 363 -11.58 19.82 -19.00
N VAL A 364 -11.88 20.83 -19.83
CA VAL A 364 -12.85 21.88 -19.52
C VAL A 364 -14.26 21.29 -19.43
N GLU A 365 -14.64 20.41 -20.35
CA GLU A 365 -15.90 19.64 -20.29
C GLU A 365 -15.96 18.79 -19.03
N SER A 366 -14.84 18.18 -18.62
CA SER A 366 -14.75 17.44 -17.35
C SER A 366 -14.97 18.36 -16.14
N ILE A 367 -14.44 19.58 -16.15
CA ILE A 367 -14.73 20.59 -15.11
C ILE A 367 -16.23 20.93 -15.10
N LEU A 368 -16.85 21.11 -16.27
CA LEU A 368 -18.30 21.37 -16.36
C LEU A 368 -19.13 20.21 -15.82
N PHE A 369 -18.76 18.96 -16.11
CA PHE A 369 -19.39 17.78 -15.51
C PHE A 369 -19.25 17.78 -13.98
N SER A 370 -18.07 18.11 -13.48
CA SER A 370 -17.82 18.22 -12.04
C SER A 370 -18.70 19.29 -11.38
N ILE A 371 -18.81 20.47 -12.00
CA ILE A 371 -19.63 21.58 -11.52
C ILE A 371 -21.12 21.19 -11.54
N THR A 372 -21.56 20.49 -12.59
CA THR A 372 -22.92 19.95 -12.71
C THR A 372 -23.24 18.97 -11.59
N ALA A 373 -22.36 18.00 -11.38
CA ALA A 373 -22.49 16.99 -10.33
C ALA A 373 -22.51 17.64 -8.93
N PHE A 374 -21.65 18.64 -8.72
CA PHE A 374 -21.60 19.41 -7.48
C PHE A 374 -22.89 20.20 -7.23
N SER A 375 -23.44 20.86 -8.27
CA SER A 375 -24.70 21.61 -8.19
C SER A 375 -25.87 20.71 -7.78
N LYS A 376 -26.00 19.54 -8.43
CA LYS A 376 -27.00 18.52 -8.06
C LYS A 376 -26.83 18.04 -6.61
N LEU A 377 -25.59 17.77 -6.19
CA LEU A 377 -25.31 17.31 -4.84
C LEU A 377 -25.58 18.39 -3.78
N MET A 378 -25.29 19.66 -4.08
CA MET A 378 -25.56 20.77 -3.19
C MET A 378 -27.06 21.03 -3.01
N LEU A 379 -27.86 20.88 -4.07
CA LEU A 379 -29.33 20.89 -3.93
C LEU A 379 -29.80 19.77 -2.99
N TYR A 380 -29.22 18.58 -3.12
CA TYR A 380 -29.53 17.43 -2.27
C TYR A 380 -29.16 17.66 -0.80
N ILE A 381 -27.97 18.22 -0.54
CA ILE A 381 -27.52 18.58 0.82
C ILE A 381 -28.39 19.70 1.40
N SER A 382 -28.79 20.68 0.59
CA SER A 382 -29.62 21.80 1.06
C SER A 382 -31.00 21.36 1.54
N CYS A 383 -31.59 20.33 0.91
CA CYS A 383 -32.91 19.82 1.30
C CYS A 383 -32.87 18.77 2.41
N PHE A 384 -31.83 17.92 2.46
CA PHE A 384 -31.80 16.74 3.36
C PHE A 384 -30.64 16.73 4.35
N GLY A 385 -29.83 17.79 4.40
CA GLY A 385 -28.67 17.92 5.30
C GLY A 385 -27.45 17.09 4.89
N PHE A 386 -26.46 17.02 5.78
CA PHE A 386 -25.25 16.22 5.58
C PHE A 386 -25.49 14.76 5.98
N THR A 387 -24.95 13.84 5.18
CA THR A 387 -24.85 12.40 5.49
C THR A 387 -23.49 11.89 5.04
N PRO A 388 -22.98 10.77 5.62
CA PRO A 388 -21.71 10.16 5.23
C PRO A 388 -21.53 10.01 3.71
N LEU A 389 -22.52 9.44 3.03
CA LEU A 389 -22.49 9.21 1.58
C LEU A 389 -22.42 10.51 0.77
N ARG A 390 -23.08 11.59 1.22
CA ARG A 390 -23.04 12.89 0.55
C ARG A 390 -21.66 13.54 0.70
N ILE A 391 -21.00 13.36 1.85
CA ILE A 391 -19.64 13.86 2.08
C ILE A 391 -18.62 13.09 1.26
N GLN A 392 -18.70 11.75 1.21
CA GLN A 392 -17.87 10.92 0.32
C GLN A 392 -18.03 11.35 -1.15
N SER A 393 -19.27 11.57 -1.59
CA SER A 393 -19.58 12.03 -2.95
C SER A 393 -18.99 13.42 -3.23
N THR A 394 -19.07 14.33 -2.26
CA THR A 394 -18.50 15.69 -2.37
C THR A 394 -16.97 15.63 -2.48
N TRP A 395 -16.33 14.79 -1.65
CA TRP A 395 -14.89 14.55 -1.72
C TRP A 395 -14.47 14.01 -3.09
N LEU A 396 -15.20 13.03 -3.63
CA LEU A 396 -14.89 12.46 -4.95
C LEU A 396 -14.95 13.53 -6.05
N ILE A 397 -16.02 14.33 -6.11
CA ILE A 397 -16.14 15.43 -7.07
C ILE A 397 -15.00 16.43 -6.92
N PHE A 398 -14.67 16.80 -5.68
CA PHE A 398 -13.59 17.74 -5.40
C PHE A 398 -12.25 17.22 -5.92
N VAL A 399 -11.92 15.95 -5.69
CA VAL A 399 -10.69 15.32 -6.20
C VAL A 399 -10.66 15.28 -7.73
N LEU A 400 -11.79 14.98 -8.37
CA LEU A 400 -11.89 14.95 -9.83
C LEU A 400 -11.77 16.36 -10.43
N PHE A 401 -12.44 17.37 -9.84
CA PHE A 401 -12.31 18.79 -10.21
C PHE A 401 -10.86 19.26 -10.13
N CYS A 402 -10.21 19.07 -8.96
CA CYS A 402 -8.81 19.43 -8.77
C CYS A 402 -7.92 18.66 -9.76
N GLY A 403 -8.24 17.39 -10.04
CA GLY A 403 -7.55 16.59 -11.05
C GLY A 403 -7.60 17.23 -12.45
N SER A 404 -8.78 17.67 -12.88
CA SER A 404 -8.96 18.30 -14.20
C SER A 404 -8.22 19.63 -14.29
N VAL A 405 -8.34 20.48 -13.27
CA VAL A 405 -7.62 21.77 -13.20
C VAL A 405 -6.11 21.57 -13.24
N MET A 406 -5.60 20.60 -12.45
CA MET A 406 -4.17 20.32 -12.38
C MET A 406 -3.64 19.65 -13.65
N ALA A 407 -4.46 18.86 -14.35
CA ALA A 407 -4.13 18.30 -15.66
C ALA A 407 -3.99 19.42 -16.71
N ILE A 408 -4.92 20.38 -16.75
CA ILE A 408 -4.81 21.56 -17.63
C ILE A 408 -3.54 22.34 -17.31
N TYR A 409 -3.29 22.63 -16.04
CA TYR A 409 -2.09 23.35 -15.61
C TYR A 409 -0.80 22.62 -15.99
N SER A 410 -0.77 21.29 -15.86
CA SER A 410 0.38 20.46 -16.25
C SER A 410 0.63 20.47 -17.77
N LEU A 411 -0.44 20.39 -18.57
CA LEU A 411 -0.36 20.47 -20.03
C LEU A 411 0.15 21.85 -20.49
N TRP A 412 -0.28 22.92 -19.83
CA TRP A 412 0.11 24.29 -20.21
C TRP A 412 1.55 24.63 -19.80
N THR A 413 1.94 24.32 -18.56
CA THR A 413 3.24 24.76 -18.00
C THR A 413 4.37 23.74 -18.11
N SER A 414 4.09 22.52 -18.58
CA SER A 414 5.02 21.36 -18.54
C SER A 414 5.55 21.01 -17.15
N LYS A 415 5.02 21.61 -16.08
CA LYS A 415 5.34 21.24 -14.71
C LYS A 415 4.57 19.97 -14.33
N LYS A 416 5.21 19.12 -13.51
CA LYS A 416 4.60 17.88 -12.99
C LYS A 416 3.64 18.21 -11.84
N SER A 417 2.43 18.60 -12.19
CA SER A 417 1.41 19.06 -11.23
C SER A 417 0.69 17.90 -10.51
N PHE A 418 0.89 16.67 -10.97
CA PHE A 418 0.32 15.45 -10.39
C PHE A 418 0.66 15.25 -8.91
N ARG A 419 1.87 15.66 -8.50
CA ARG A 419 2.31 15.63 -7.10
C ARG A 419 1.40 16.41 -6.17
N ILE A 420 1.00 17.60 -6.58
CA ILE A 420 0.13 18.47 -5.79
C ILE A 420 -1.28 17.88 -5.73
N TRP A 421 -1.77 17.30 -6.83
CA TRP A 421 -3.06 16.61 -6.85
C TRP A 421 -3.11 15.42 -5.87
N ILE A 422 -2.05 14.61 -5.80
CA ILE A 422 -1.92 13.53 -4.81
C ILE A 422 -2.04 14.09 -3.38
N PHE A 423 -1.35 15.19 -3.08
CA PHE A 423 -1.44 15.81 -1.75
C PHE A 423 -2.82 16.32 -1.42
N ILE A 424 -3.47 17.03 -2.36
CA ILE A 424 -4.84 17.52 -2.18
C ILE A 424 -5.77 16.33 -1.93
N SER A 425 -5.69 15.28 -2.73
CA SER A 425 -6.52 14.08 -2.58
C SER A 425 -6.30 13.39 -1.25
N GLY A 426 -5.05 13.21 -0.82
CA GLY A 426 -4.73 12.51 0.42
C GLY A 426 -5.10 13.30 1.67
N ILE A 427 -4.73 14.59 1.72
CA ILE A 427 -5.05 15.46 2.86
C ILE A 427 -6.57 15.65 2.97
N SER A 428 -7.26 15.91 1.86
CA SER A 428 -8.73 16.04 1.90
C SER A 428 -9.42 14.75 2.34
N LEU A 429 -8.94 13.58 1.91
CA LEU A 429 -9.48 12.31 2.40
C LEU A 429 -9.27 12.17 3.91
N ALA A 430 -8.06 12.43 4.42
CA ALA A 430 -7.80 12.38 5.85
C ALA A 430 -8.69 13.35 6.65
N LEU A 431 -8.95 14.56 6.12
CA LEU A 431 -9.82 15.54 6.76
C LEU A 431 -11.30 15.12 6.77
N THR A 432 -11.77 14.39 5.74
CA THR A 432 -13.15 13.90 5.72
C THR A 432 -13.45 12.91 6.84
N HIS A 433 -12.42 12.27 7.43
CA HIS A 433 -12.61 11.43 8.60
C HIS A 433 -12.98 12.22 9.85
N LEU A 434 -12.78 13.54 9.94
CA LEU A 434 -13.11 14.32 11.15
C LEU A 434 -14.63 14.50 11.39
N TYR A 435 -15.44 14.12 10.40
CA TYR A 435 -16.89 14.15 10.42
C TYR A 435 -17.45 12.74 10.65
#